data_AF-A0A5N5LGC1-F1
#
_entry.id   AF-A0A5N5LGC1-F1
#
_cell.length_a   1.000
_cell.length_b   1.000
_cell.length_c   1.000
_cell.angle_alpha   90.00
_cell.angle_beta   90.00
_cell.angle_gamma   90.00
#
_symmetry.space_group_name_H-M   'P 1'
#
loop_
_entity.id
_entity.type
_entity.pdbx_description
1 polymer ?
#
loop_
_entity_poly.entity_id
_entity_poly.type
_entity_poly.pdbx_seq_one_letter_code
_entity_poly.pdbx_strand_id
1 'polypeptide(L)'
;MPPRHRDRSPPPHPTVVRVYTVCDESRYLIVRNVPALGCGDDLFKLFASYGDVEECKAMDAEDCEQFTDVYWIKFRLVSNARFAKRKLDESIFLGNPLQVSYAPHFETVSDTKDKLEGRKKEVLARLNPGRTKGPKVHNGRTSSQASLLASQIDHVSQHLNSNQSWDSGESQNIHQIGDPPITRVSSDQDYFPSQSMNQTVRFVREKLNKIQSSSEHLQAGPSSKKARVDNRRRI
;
A
#
# COMPACT_ATOMS: atom_id res chain seq x y z
N MET A 1 18.07 40.47 -38.41
CA MET A 1 18.31 39.18 -37.72
C MET A 1 17.36 39.12 -36.52
N PRO A 2 16.28 38.33 -36.56
CA PRO A 2 15.39 38.21 -35.41
C PRO A 2 16.05 37.32 -34.32
N PRO A 3 15.77 37.55 -33.02
CA PRO A 3 16.36 36.75 -31.96
C PRO A 3 15.74 35.35 -31.93
N ARG A 4 16.59 34.32 -31.84
CA ARG A 4 16.19 32.93 -31.65
C ARG A 4 15.48 32.79 -30.30
N HIS A 5 14.20 32.43 -30.32
CA HIS A 5 13.48 32.00 -29.13
C HIS A 5 14.18 30.76 -28.56
N ARG A 6 14.79 30.91 -27.38
CA ARG A 6 15.21 29.76 -26.58
C ARG A 6 13.95 29.08 -26.09
N ASP A 7 13.77 27.85 -26.56
CA ASP A 7 12.78 26.91 -26.07
C ASP A 7 12.88 26.83 -24.54
N ARG A 8 11.86 27.35 -23.84
CA ARG A 8 11.72 27.15 -22.40
C ARG A 8 11.18 25.74 -22.24
N SER A 9 12.07 24.77 -22.17
CA SER A 9 11.73 23.49 -21.58
C SER A 9 11.05 23.74 -20.22
N PRO A 10 9.90 23.10 -19.94
CA PRO A 10 9.25 23.25 -18.66
C PRO A 10 10.24 22.84 -17.55
N PRO A 11 10.26 23.55 -16.41
CA PRO A 11 11.21 23.23 -15.36
C PRO A 11 11.03 21.77 -14.95
N PRO A 12 12.13 21.05 -14.63
CA PRO A 12 12.03 19.73 -14.02
C PRO A 12 11.11 19.86 -12.80
N HIS A 13 10.19 18.91 -12.66
CA HIS A 13 9.12 18.96 -11.67
C HIS A 13 9.70 19.46 -10.34
N PRO A 14 9.16 20.54 -9.74
CA PRO A 14 9.69 21.04 -8.48
C PRO A 14 9.72 19.88 -7.50
N THR A 15 10.80 19.74 -6.73
CA THR A 15 10.91 18.72 -5.69
C THR A 15 9.85 19.00 -4.63
N VAL A 16 8.64 18.49 -4.85
CA VAL A 16 7.53 18.64 -3.91
C VAL A 16 7.75 17.64 -2.78
N VAL A 17 7.98 18.15 -1.57
CA VAL A 17 7.96 17.31 -0.38
C VAL A 17 6.56 16.73 -0.24
N ARG A 18 6.43 15.42 -0.44
CA ARG A 18 5.19 14.65 -0.29
C ARG A 18 5.32 13.68 0.86
N VAL A 19 4.26 13.59 1.66
CA VAL A 19 4.15 12.55 2.69
C VAL A 19 3.68 11.27 2.02
N TYR A 20 4.46 10.21 2.17
CA TYR A 20 4.07 8.88 1.73
C TYR A 20 3.50 8.09 2.91
N THR A 21 2.34 7.51 2.68
CA THR A 21 1.59 6.68 3.62
C THR A 21 1.29 5.33 2.99
N VAL A 22 0.81 4.39 3.81
CA VAL A 22 0.36 3.07 3.34
C VAL A 22 -0.81 3.21 2.34
N CYS A 23 -1.57 4.30 2.41
CA CYS A 23 -2.67 4.58 1.49
C CYS A 23 -2.21 5.06 0.11
N ASP A 24 -0.94 5.46 -0.05
CA ASP A 24 -0.34 5.82 -1.33
C ASP A 24 0.19 4.60 -2.11
N GLU A 25 0.49 3.51 -1.40
CA GLU A 25 0.75 2.20 -2.01
C GLU A 25 -0.56 1.60 -2.52
N SER A 26 -0.51 0.83 -3.60
CA SER A 26 -1.69 0.15 -4.14
C SER A 26 -1.30 -1.17 -4.81
N ARG A 27 -2.22 -2.14 -4.85
CA ARG A 27 -2.08 -3.33 -5.72
C ARG A 27 -2.36 -3.02 -7.20
N TYR A 28 -2.89 -1.84 -7.47
CA TYR A 28 -3.20 -1.32 -8.79
C TYR A 28 -2.08 -0.38 -9.24
N LEU A 29 -1.59 -0.59 -10.45
CA LEU A 29 -0.55 0.22 -11.09
C LEU A 29 -1.06 0.80 -12.40
N ILE A 30 -0.61 2.02 -12.70
CA ILE A 30 -0.69 2.62 -14.03
C ILE A 30 0.72 2.64 -14.61
N VAL A 31 0.87 2.08 -15.79
CA VAL A 31 2.12 2.02 -16.55
C VAL A 31 1.97 2.91 -17.79
N ARG A 32 2.70 4.02 -17.83
CA ARG A 32 2.76 4.92 -18.99
C ARG A 32 4.04 4.70 -19.78
N ASN A 33 4.10 5.30 -20.96
CA ASN A 33 5.23 5.22 -21.90
C ASN A 33 5.49 3.81 -22.43
N VAL A 34 4.43 3.01 -22.61
CA VAL A 34 4.52 1.70 -23.25
C VAL A 34 4.46 1.90 -24.76
N PRO A 35 5.34 1.32 -25.59
CA PRO A 35 5.25 1.52 -27.04
C PRO A 35 3.94 0.98 -27.63
N ALA A 36 3.27 1.80 -28.46
CA ALA A 36 2.01 1.45 -29.13
C ALA A 36 2.21 0.48 -30.32
N LEU A 37 2.91 -0.62 -30.06
CA LEU A 37 3.24 -1.69 -31.00
C LEU A 37 2.36 -2.94 -30.79
N GLY A 38 1.31 -2.84 -29.96
CA GLY A 38 0.51 -4.00 -29.56
C GLY A 38 1.23 -4.96 -28.62
N CYS A 39 2.17 -4.46 -27.80
CA CYS A 39 3.03 -5.27 -26.93
C CYS A 39 2.43 -5.58 -25.54
N GLY A 40 1.11 -5.49 -25.41
CA GLY A 40 0.41 -5.70 -24.12
C GLY A 40 0.64 -7.08 -23.51
N ASP A 41 0.76 -8.13 -24.33
CA ASP A 41 1.05 -9.49 -23.85
C ASP A 41 2.46 -9.61 -23.26
N ASP A 42 3.44 -8.94 -23.85
CA ASP A 42 4.81 -8.95 -23.35
C ASP A 42 4.95 -8.08 -22.10
N LEU A 43 4.21 -6.97 -22.04
CA LEU A 43 4.07 -6.19 -20.81
C LEU A 43 3.43 -7.03 -19.70
N PHE A 44 2.35 -7.78 -19.99
CA PHE A 44 1.72 -8.68 -19.02
C PHE A 44 2.70 -9.73 -18.51
N LYS A 45 3.43 -10.42 -19.39
CA LYS A 45 4.45 -11.41 -19.01
C LYS A 45 5.54 -10.79 -18.14
N LEU A 46 6.00 -9.57 -18.48
CA LEU A 46 7.00 -8.85 -17.70
C LEU A 46 6.50 -8.62 -16.27
N PHE A 47 5.30 -8.07 -16.09
CA PHE A 47 4.74 -7.82 -14.75
C PHE A 47 4.41 -9.11 -13.99
N ALA A 48 3.95 -10.16 -14.70
CA ALA A 48 3.67 -11.47 -14.12
C ALA A 48 4.93 -12.15 -13.55
N SER A 49 6.14 -11.81 -14.03
CA SER A 49 7.39 -12.31 -13.44
C SER A 49 7.64 -11.83 -12.01
N TYR A 50 6.98 -10.75 -11.57
CA TYR A 50 7.07 -10.18 -10.23
C TYR A 50 5.95 -10.64 -9.29
N GLY A 51 5.04 -11.49 -9.77
CA GLY A 51 3.98 -12.12 -8.99
C GLY A 51 2.65 -12.19 -9.74
N ASP A 52 1.63 -12.75 -9.09
CA ASP A 52 0.34 -13.01 -9.76
C ASP A 52 -0.39 -11.71 -10.13
N VAL A 53 -0.57 -11.51 -11.43
CA VAL A 53 -1.38 -10.45 -12.02
C VAL A 53 -2.79 -10.98 -12.23
N GLU A 54 -3.78 -10.33 -11.64
CA GLU A 54 -5.19 -10.66 -11.82
C GLU A 54 -5.73 -10.12 -13.15
N GLU A 55 -5.27 -8.93 -13.54
CA GLU A 55 -5.84 -8.21 -14.67
C GLU A 55 -4.82 -7.22 -15.26
N CYS A 56 -4.79 -7.11 -16.58
CA CYS A 56 -4.00 -6.12 -17.33
C CYS A 56 -4.85 -5.62 -18.49
N LYS A 57 -5.02 -4.30 -18.60
CA LYS A 57 -5.89 -3.65 -19.59
C LYS A 57 -5.24 -2.40 -20.13
N ALA A 58 -5.39 -2.15 -21.43
CA ALA A 58 -5.06 -0.84 -22.01
C ALA A 58 -6.07 0.21 -21.50
N MET A 59 -5.60 1.42 -21.26
CA MET A 59 -6.40 2.57 -20.83
C MET A 59 -6.55 3.55 -21.99
N ASP A 60 -7.63 3.41 -22.76
CA ASP A 60 -7.91 4.28 -23.91
C ASP A 60 -8.42 5.68 -23.52
N ALA A 61 -8.76 5.87 -22.24
CA ALA A 61 -9.35 7.10 -21.71
C ALA A 61 -8.32 8.10 -21.13
N GLU A 62 -7.06 7.68 -20.95
CA GLU A 62 -5.99 8.60 -20.55
C GLU A 62 -5.39 9.24 -21.81
N ASP A 63 -4.95 10.50 -21.71
CA ASP A 63 -4.24 11.17 -22.79
C ASP A 63 -2.92 10.43 -23.06
N CYS A 64 -2.92 9.60 -24.08
CA CYS A 64 -1.73 8.90 -24.57
C CYS A 64 -0.86 9.86 -25.39
N GLU A 65 0.43 9.91 -25.11
CA GLU A 65 1.37 10.58 -26.02
C GLU A 65 1.47 9.78 -27.33
N GLN A 66 1.81 10.47 -28.42
CA GLN A 66 1.92 9.86 -29.74
C GLN A 66 2.87 8.65 -29.69
N PHE A 67 2.42 7.50 -30.22
CA PHE A 67 3.15 6.22 -30.25
C PHE A 67 3.36 5.53 -28.91
N THR A 68 2.67 5.98 -27.86
CA THR A 68 2.70 5.32 -26.55
C THR A 68 1.29 4.98 -26.07
N ASP A 69 1.18 3.93 -25.29
CA ASP A 69 -0.03 3.46 -24.64
C ASP A 69 0.12 3.52 -23.11
N VAL A 70 -1.02 3.56 -22.43
CA VAL A 70 -1.12 3.48 -20.97
C VAL A 70 -1.81 2.18 -20.60
N TYR A 71 -1.25 1.46 -19.64
CA TYR A 71 -1.81 0.20 -19.14
C TYR A 71 -2.17 0.29 -17.67
N TRP A 72 -3.28 -0.34 -17.32
CA TRP A 72 -3.73 -0.57 -15.97
C TRP A 72 -3.47 -2.02 -15.59
N ILE A 73 -2.75 -2.24 -14.49
CA ILE A 73 -2.35 -3.57 -14.02
C ILE A 73 -2.82 -3.75 -12.58
N LYS A 74 -3.48 -4.88 -12.31
CA LYS A 74 -3.95 -5.28 -10.99
C LYS A 74 -3.22 -6.54 -10.53
N PHE A 75 -2.47 -6.43 -9.44
CA PHE A 75 -1.87 -7.58 -8.77
C PHE A 75 -2.81 -8.21 -7.74
N ARG A 76 -2.62 -9.50 -7.49
CA ARG A 76 -3.28 -10.21 -6.38
C ARG A 76 -2.85 -9.66 -5.02
N LEU A 77 -1.55 -9.42 -4.84
CA LEU A 77 -0.96 -8.94 -3.59
C LEU A 77 -0.33 -7.56 -3.75
N VAL A 78 -0.57 -6.67 -2.77
CA VAL A 78 0.07 -5.34 -2.72
C VAL A 78 1.60 -5.47 -2.67
N SER A 79 2.16 -6.49 -2.00
CA SER A 79 3.60 -6.73 -1.96
C SER A 79 4.22 -6.92 -3.35
N ASN A 80 3.53 -7.62 -4.24
CA ASN A 80 4.00 -7.90 -5.59
C ASN A 80 3.98 -6.63 -6.43
N ALA A 81 2.90 -5.84 -6.35
CA ALA A 81 2.83 -4.52 -6.97
C ALA A 81 3.95 -3.60 -6.49
N ARG A 82 4.26 -3.59 -5.19
CA ARG A 82 5.39 -2.79 -4.66
C ARG A 82 6.73 -3.24 -5.21
N PHE A 83 6.93 -4.54 -5.30
CA PHE A 83 8.16 -5.10 -5.83
C PHE A 83 8.32 -4.80 -7.32
N ALA A 84 7.27 -5.00 -8.11
CA ALA A 84 7.21 -4.68 -9.53
C ALA A 84 7.46 -3.18 -9.77
N LYS A 85 6.73 -2.29 -9.09
CA LYS A 85 6.91 -0.83 -9.19
C LYS A 85 8.35 -0.42 -8.86
N ARG A 86 8.96 -0.97 -7.80
CA ARG A 86 10.36 -0.67 -7.46
C ARG A 86 11.38 -1.15 -8.49
N LYS A 87 11.05 -2.18 -9.28
CA LYS A 87 11.97 -2.80 -10.25
C LYS A 87 11.77 -2.32 -11.68
N LEU A 88 10.54 -1.99 -12.03
CA LEU A 88 10.14 -1.67 -13.40
C LEU A 88 9.94 -0.18 -13.66
N ASP A 89 9.77 0.63 -12.62
CA ASP A 89 9.75 2.09 -12.77
C ASP A 89 11.10 2.55 -13.34
N GLU A 90 11.06 3.34 -14.41
CA GLU A 90 12.20 3.80 -15.22
C GLU A 90 13.00 2.69 -15.92
N SER A 91 12.54 1.43 -15.88
CA SER A 91 13.18 0.34 -16.61
C SER A 91 12.88 0.41 -18.11
N ILE A 92 13.84 0.02 -18.94
CA ILE A 92 13.69 0.06 -20.40
C ILE A 92 12.86 -1.14 -20.87
N PHE A 93 11.74 -0.85 -21.51
CA PHE A 93 10.86 -1.81 -22.18
C PHE A 93 10.71 -1.43 -23.65
N LEU A 94 11.20 -2.30 -24.54
CA LEU A 94 11.13 -2.11 -26.00
C LEU A 94 11.64 -0.72 -26.46
N GLY A 95 12.69 -0.22 -25.81
CA GLY A 95 13.33 1.06 -26.12
C GLY A 95 12.84 2.26 -25.29
N ASN A 96 11.73 2.14 -24.57
CA ASN A 96 11.16 3.22 -23.77
C ASN A 96 11.31 2.97 -22.26
N PRO A 97 11.68 3.98 -21.45
CA PRO A 97 11.64 3.86 -20.00
C PRO A 97 10.19 3.86 -19.50
N LEU A 98 9.78 2.78 -18.87
CA LEU A 98 8.44 2.67 -18.29
C LEU A 98 8.25 3.70 -17.16
N GLN A 99 7.05 4.27 -17.08
CA GLN A 99 6.66 5.14 -15.96
C GLN A 99 5.59 4.41 -15.14
N VAL A 100 5.96 3.90 -13.96
CA VAL A 100 5.08 3.06 -13.14
C VAL A 100 4.64 3.82 -11.90
N SER A 101 3.34 4.09 -11.81
CA SER A 101 2.72 4.82 -10.71
C SER A 101 1.67 3.97 -9.99
N TYR A 102 1.54 4.14 -8.67
CA TYR A 102 0.45 3.51 -7.93
C TYR A 102 -0.87 4.20 -8.25
N ALA A 103 -1.95 3.43 -8.25
CA ALA A 103 -3.29 3.93 -8.52
C ALA A 103 -4.24 3.60 -7.34
N PRO A 104 -4.09 4.26 -6.18
CA PRO A 104 -4.91 4.00 -4.98
C PRO A 104 -6.39 4.41 -5.13
N HIS A 105 -6.72 5.18 -6.18
CA HIS A 105 -8.08 5.57 -6.52
C HIS A 105 -8.93 4.40 -7.06
N PHE A 106 -8.30 3.35 -7.60
CA PHE A 106 -8.99 2.14 -8.06
C PHE A 106 -9.19 1.09 -6.96
N GLU A 107 -8.65 1.32 -5.77
CA GLU A 107 -8.81 0.38 -4.67
C GLU A 107 -10.25 0.33 -4.17
N THR A 108 -10.75 -0.88 -3.96
CA THR A 108 -12.00 -1.08 -3.22
C THR A 108 -11.77 -0.82 -1.72
N VAL A 109 -12.88 -0.69 -0.98
CA VAL A 109 -12.83 -0.56 0.48
C VAL A 109 -12.19 -1.80 1.12
N SER A 110 -12.47 -3.01 0.58
CA SER A 110 -11.84 -4.25 1.04
C SER A 110 -10.33 -4.22 0.84
N ASP A 111 -9.87 -3.80 -0.35
CA ASP A 111 -8.43 -3.75 -0.64
C ASP A 111 -7.68 -2.83 0.31
N THR A 112 -8.27 -1.66 0.58
CA THR A 112 -7.69 -0.69 1.51
C THR A 112 -7.64 -1.27 2.92
N LYS A 113 -8.70 -1.97 3.35
CA LYS A 113 -8.76 -2.62 4.67
C LYS A 113 -7.70 -3.71 4.79
N ASP A 114 -7.64 -4.65 3.85
CA ASP A 114 -6.71 -5.79 3.88
C ASP A 114 -5.25 -5.31 3.88
N LYS A 115 -4.94 -4.28 3.09
CA LYS A 115 -3.63 -3.61 3.06
C LYS A 115 -3.25 -3.03 4.43
N LEU A 116 -4.16 -2.30 5.07
CA LEU A 116 -3.92 -1.67 6.37
C LEU A 116 -3.79 -2.70 7.50
N GLU A 117 -4.63 -3.74 7.50
CA GLU A 117 -4.53 -4.85 8.46
C GLU A 117 -3.22 -5.62 8.30
N GLY A 118 -2.83 -5.91 7.05
CA GLY A 118 -1.55 -6.52 6.73
C GLY A 118 -0.38 -5.71 7.27
N ARG A 119 -0.40 -4.38 7.07
CA ARG A 119 0.63 -3.48 7.60
C ARG A 119 0.62 -3.46 9.14
N LYS A 120 -0.54 -3.40 9.78
CA LYS A 120 -0.67 -3.44 11.25
C LYS A 120 -0.06 -4.71 11.82
N LYS A 121 -0.35 -5.87 11.21
CA LYS A 121 0.22 -7.16 11.60
C LYS A 121 1.73 -7.19 11.44
N GLU A 122 2.25 -6.68 10.33
CA GLU A 122 3.68 -6.59 10.09
C GLU A 122 4.40 -5.71 11.12
N VAL A 123 3.85 -4.53 11.44
CA VAL A 123 4.40 -3.64 12.46
C VAL A 123 4.40 -4.31 13.83
N LEU A 124 3.29 -4.94 14.22
CA LEU A 124 3.17 -5.62 15.51
C LEU A 124 4.15 -6.80 15.65
N ALA A 125 4.38 -7.55 14.56
CA ALA A 125 5.34 -8.64 14.53
C ALA A 125 6.79 -8.14 14.72
N ARG A 126 7.13 -6.97 14.15
CA ARG A 126 8.45 -6.35 14.32
C ARG A 126 8.65 -5.75 15.72
N LEU A 127 7.58 -5.25 16.34
CA LEU A 127 7.63 -4.68 17.69
C LEU A 127 7.79 -5.75 18.79
N ASN A 128 7.39 -7.00 18.51
CA ASN A 128 7.48 -8.13 19.44
C ASN A 128 8.47 -9.21 18.97
N PRO A 129 9.80 -8.94 18.91
CA PRO A 129 10.79 -9.89 18.42
C PRO A 129 10.96 -11.14 19.29
N GLY A 130 10.39 -11.18 20.51
CA GLY A 130 10.67 -12.17 21.54
C GLY A 130 9.78 -13.42 21.59
N ARG A 131 8.72 -13.55 20.78
CA ARG A 131 7.71 -14.63 20.98
C ARG A 131 7.80 -15.82 20.01
N THR A 132 8.77 -15.86 19.09
CA THR A 132 8.93 -16.98 18.13
C THR A 132 10.15 -17.88 18.38
N LYS A 133 10.89 -17.70 19.50
CA LYS A 133 11.85 -18.72 19.94
C LYS A 133 11.16 -19.71 20.86
N GLY A 134 10.51 -20.72 20.28
CA GLY A 134 10.17 -21.95 21.01
C GLY A 134 11.45 -22.60 21.57
N PRO A 135 11.36 -23.38 22.67
CA PRO A 135 12.54 -23.98 23.29
C PRO A 135 13.26 -24.91 22.32
N LYS A 136 14.53 -24.62 22.00
CA LYS A 136 15.43 -25.59 21.38
C LYS A 136 15.75 -26.65 22.43
N VAL A 137 15.03 -27.77 22.38
CA VAL A 137 15.46 -29.00 23.06
C VAL A 137 16.70 -29.50 22.32
N HIS A 138 17.84 -29.42 22.99
CA HIS A 138 19.04 -30.13 22.59
C HIS A 138 18.79 -31.64 22.73
N ASN A 139 19.07 -32.41 21.68
CA ASN A 139 19.63 -33.75 21.80
C ASN A 139 20.47 -34.04 20.55
N GLY A 140 21.69 -34.53 20.78
CA GLY A 140 22.74 -34.60 19.78
C GLY A 140 22.84 -35.91 19.00
N ARG A 141 23.62 -35.80 17.90
CA ARG A 141 24.36 -36.84 17.13
C ARG A 141 23.48 -37.75 16.24
N THR A 142 23.77 -38.06 14.97
CA THR A 142 24.93 -37.82 14.07
C THR A 142 24.53 -38.19 12.62
N SER A 143 25.08 -37.45 11.64
CA SER A 143 25.49 -37.86 10.28
C SER A 143 24.48 -38.40 9.25
N SER A 144 24.21 -37.62 8.19
CA SER A 144 24.80 -37.84 6.86
C SER A 144 24.39 -36.75 5.85
N GLN A 145 25.24 -36.58 4.85
CA GLN A 145 25.28 -35.56 3.78
C GLN A 145 23.96 -35.27 3.05
N ALA A 146 23.72 -33.99 2.74
CA ALA A 146 23.37 -33.55 1.39
C ALA A 146 23.52 -32.02 1.25
N SER A 147 24.21 -31.63 0.19
CA SER A 147 24.50 -30.28 -0.29
C SER A 147 23.25 -29.43 -0.53
N LEU A 148 23.36 -28.10 -0.39
CA LEU A 148 22.91 -27.11 -1.38
C LEU A 148 23.44 -25.72 -0.96
N LEU A 149 24.27 -25.13 -1.82
CA LEU A 149 24.80 -23.77 -1.71
C LEU A 149 23.68 -22.77 -2.01
N ALA A 150 23.35 -21.92 -1.05
CA ALA A 150 22.58 -20.70 -1.28
C ALA A 150 23.41 -19.51 -0.80
N SER A 151 23.77 -18.69 -1.77
CA SER A 151 24.69 -17.57 -1.69
C SER A 151 24.20 -16.47 -0.77
N GLN A 152 25.15 -15.92 -0.01
CA GLN A 152 25.03 -14.78 0.90
C GLN A 152 24.52 -13.53 0.18
N ILE A 153 23.55 -12.85 0.78
CA ILE A 153 23.37 -11.40 0.61
C ILE A 153 23.18 -10.84 2.01
N ASP A 154 24.27 -10.35 2.59
CA ASP A 154 24.29 -9.64 3.87
C ASP A 154 23.61 -8.27 3.72
N HIS A 155 22.62 -8.02 4.56
CA HIS A 155 21.91 -6.73 4.64
C HIS A 155 22.60 -5.88 5.71
N VAL A 156 23.47 -4.97 5.29
CA VAL A 156 24.04 -3.93 6.15
C VAL A 156 23.03 -2.77 6.23
N SER A 157 22.19 -2.76 7.26
CA SER A 157 21.43 -1.57 7.63
C SER A 157 22.29 -0.70 8.54
N GLN A 158 22.84 0.38 7.98
CA GLN A 158 23.53 1.42 8.75
C GLN A 158 22.51 2.15 9.63
N HIS A 159 22.68 1.94 10.93
CA HIS A 159 21.97 2.55 12.03
C HIS A 159 22.48 3.99 12.23
N LEU A 160 21.69 4.99 11.86
CA LEU A 160 21.89 6.37 12.31
C LEU A 160 20.98 6.60 13.53
N ASN A 161 21.64 6.57 14.69
CA ASN A 161 21.07 6.87 16.00
C ASN A 161 21.00 8.40 16.15
N SER A 162 19.82 8.96 16.38
CA SER A 162 19.69 10.35 16.81
C SER A 162 18.74 10.39 18.00
N ASN A 163 19.31 10.20 19.18
CA ASN A 163 18.65 10.44 20.46
C ASN A 163 18.47 11.95 20.64
N GLN A 164 17.23 12.43 20.65
CA GLN A 164 16.88 13.68 21.31
C GLN A 164 15.95 13.37 22.47
N SER A 165 16.54 13.56 23.65
CA SER A 165 15.94 13.56 24.97
C SER A 165 14.85 14.64 25.05
N TRP A 166 13.67 14.24 25.53
CA TRP A 166 12.68 15.17 26.06
C TRP A 166 12.42 14.75 27.51
N ASP A 167 13.16 15.43 28.38
CA ASP A 167 12.93 15.47 29.82
C ASP A 167 11.69 16.33 30.09
N SER A 168 10.71 15.77 30.77
CA SER A 168 9.68 16.48 31.50
C SER A 168 9.06 15.49 32.47
N GLY A 169 9.50 15.58 33.72
CA GLY A 169 8.99 14.77 34.81
C GLY A 169 7.54 15.10 35.14
N GLU A 170 6.75 14.06 35.39
CA GLU A 170 5.87 14.00 36.54
C GLU A 170 5.53 12.53 36.81
N SER A 171 5.99 12.04 37.96
CA SER A 171 5.58 10.75 38.49
C SER A 171 4.25 10.93 39.20
N GLN A 172 3.23 10.15 38.85
CA GLN A 172 2.42 9.40 39.82
C GLN A 172 1.87 8.11 39.20
N ASN A 173 1.84 7.10 40.06
CA ASN A 173 1.61 5.68 39.84
C ASN A 173 0.10 5.38 39.75
N ILE A 174 -0.33 4.42 38.93
CA ILE A 174 -1.22 3.29 39.28
C ILE A 174 -1.74 2.58 38.03
N HIS A 175 -1.63 1.24 38.09
CA HIS A 175 -2.04 0.20 37.15
C HIS A 175 -3.45 0.34 36.56
N GLN A 176 -3.57 0.19 35.23
CA GLN A 176 -4.64 -0.57 34.58
C GLN A 176 -4.28 -0.89 33.11
N ILE A 177 -4.31 -2.18 32.78
CA ILE A 177 -4.14 -2.71 31.43
C ILE A 177 -5.42 -2.39 30.65
N GLY A 178 -5.34 -1.36 29.82
CA GLY A 178 -6.31 -1.07 28.78
C GLY A 178 -5.57 -0.34 27.67
N ASP A 179 -5.64 -0.85 26.44
CA ASP A 179 -5.15 -0.10 25.28
C ASP A 179 -5.74 1.31 25.34
N PRO A 180 -4.94 2.38 25.25
CA PRO A 180 -5.46 3.73 25.36
C PRO A 180 -6.53 3.92 24.26
N PRO A 181 -7.70 4.49 24.59
CA PRO A 181 -8.73 4.72 23.60
C PRO A 181 -8.14 5.62 22.52
N ILE A 182 -8.20 5.16 21.26
CA ILE A 182 -7.82 5.96 20.09
C ILE A 182 -8.59 7.27 20.20
N THR A 183 -7.89 8.34 20.55
CA THR A 183 -8.46 9.67 20.70
C THR A 183 -8.97 10.04 19.31
N ARG A 184 -10.29 10.08 19.12
CA ARG A 184 -10.91 10.49 17.85
C ARG A 184 -10.62 11.97 17.66
N VAL A 185 -9.51 12.28 17.00
CA VAL A 185 -9.12 13.66 16.67
C VAL A 185 -10.02 14.15 15.52
N SER A 186 -10.50 15.40 15.57
CA SER A 186 -11.48 15.96 14.61
C SER A 186 -11.01 15.91 13.13
N SER A 187 -11.89 15.68 12.16
CA SER A 187 -11.52 15.58 10.74
C SER A 187 -11.12 16.91 10.10
N ASP A 188 -11.59 18.04 10.67
CA ASP A 188 -11.62 19.32 9.95
C ASP A 188 -10.50 20.28 10.37
N GLN A 189 -9.59 19.82 11.24
CA GLN A 189 -8.46 20.60 11.72
C GLN A 189 -7.26 20.46 10.79
N ASP A 190 -6.55 21.58 10.57
CA ASP A 190 -5.24 21.58 9.93
C ASP A 190 -4.18 21.28 10.98
N TYR A 191 -3.48 20.16 10.80
CA TYR A 191 -2.52 19.62 11.77
C TYR A 191 -1.08 20.08 11.52
N PHE A 192 -0.76 20.35 10.25
CA PHE A 192 0.57 20.70 9.81
C PHE A 192 0.58 22.09 9.17
N PRO A 193 1.71 22.82 9.21
CA PRO A 193 1.85 24.08 8.47
C PRO A 193 1.74 23.90 6.94
N SER A 194 1.98 22.69 6.43
CA SER A 194 1.92 22.37 5.01
C SER A 194 0.52 21.91 4.59
N GLN A 195 -0.05 22.60 3.59
CA GLN A 195 -1.33 22.23 3.00
C GLN A 195 -1.31 20.82 2.38
N SER A 196 -0.20 20.42 1.74
CA SER A 196 -0.09 19.08 1.14
C SER A 196 -0.15 17.98 2.20
N MET A 197 0.47 18.20 3.36
CA MET A 197 0.43 17.26 4.47
C MET A 197 -0.99 17.12 5.03
N ASN A 198 -1.70 18.24 5.24
CA ASN A 198 -3.09 18.20 5.70
C ASN A 198 -4.00 17.51 4.68
N GLN A 199 -3.76 17.69 3.39
CA GLN A 199 -4.49 16.98 2.34
C GLN A 199 -4.29 15.46 2.43
N THR A 200 -3.05 15.00 2.63
CA THR A 200 -2.75 13.57 2.86
C THR A 200 -3.48 13.04 4.10
N VAL A 201 -3.48 13.78 5.21
CA VAL A 201 -4.20 13.38 6.44
C VAL A 201 -5.70 13.24 6.19
N ARG A 202 -6.31 14.20 5.50
CA ARG A 202 -7.74 14.17 5.15
C ARG A 202 -8.06 12.96 4.28
N PHE A 203 -7.24 12.69 3.25
CA PHE A 203 -7.39 11.53 2.38
C PHE A 203 -7.32 10.20 3.14
N VAL A 204 -6.34 10.01 4.03
CA VAL A 204 -6.20 8.79 4.84
C VAL A 204 -7.41 8.61 5.77
N ARG A 205 -7.86 9.69 6.43
CA ARG A 205 -9.03 9.66 7.31
C ARG A 205 -10.30 9.30 6.55
N GLU A 206 -10.49 9.85 5.37
CA GLU A 206 -11.63 9.54 4.51
C GLU A 206 -11.67 8.05 4.17
N LYS A 207 -10.52 7.46 3.80
CA LYS A 207 -10.39 6.02 3.56
C LYS A 207 -10.73 5.20 4.81
N LEU A 208 -10.24 5.59 5.99
CA LEU A 208 -10.55 4.92 7.26
C LEU A 208 -12.03 5.01 7.63
N ASN A 209 -12.64 6.18 7.45
CA ASN A 209 -14.07 6.39 7.71
C ASN A 209 -14.92 5.51 6.77
N LYS A 210 -14.59 5.44 5.48
CA LYS A 210 -15.25 4.55 4.52
C LYS A 210 -15.18 3.08 4.96
N ILE A 211 -14.03 2.63 5.47
CA ILE A 211 -13.87 1.27 6.00
C ILE A 211 -14.77 1.07 7.23
N GLN A 212 -14.77 2.01 8.17
CA GLN A 212 -15.61 1.92 9.36
C GLN A 212 -17.10 1.87 9.00
N SER A 213 -17.59 2.77 8.15
CA SER A 213 -18.98 2.79 7.71
C SER A 213 -19.38 1.51 6.95
N SER A 214 -18.47 0.93 6.16
CA SER A 214 -18.75 -0.34 5.48
C SER A 214 -18.91 -1.51 6.46
N SER A 215 -18.17 -1.49 7.58
CA SER A 215 -18.29 -2.50 8.63
C SER A 215 -19.60 -2.36 9.43
N GLU A 216 -20.05 -1.12 9.67
CA GLU A 216 -21.29 -0.83 10.39
C GLU A 216 -22.54 -1.23 9.56
N HIS A 217 -22.51 -1.01 8.25
CA HIS A 217 -23.60 -1.42 7.35
C HIS A 217 -23.79 -2.94 7.29
N LEU A 218 -22.71 -3.72 7.42
CA LEU A 218 -22.77 -5.18 7.46
C LEU A 218 -23.28 -5.73 8.80
N GLN A 219 -23.13 -4.98 9.90
CA GLN A 219 -23.70 -5.36 11.21
C GLN A 219 -25.16 -4.91 11.38
N ALA A 220 -25.62 -3.94 10.60
CA ALA A 220 -27.02 -3.55 10.50
C ALA A 220 -27.79 -4.45 9.51
N GLY A 221 -27.87 -5.76 9.78
CA GLY A 221 -28.73 -6.69 9.05
C GLY A 221 -30.23 -6.36 9.20
N PRO A 222 -31.10 -6.83 8.29
CA PRO A 222 -32.45 -6.29 8.07
C PRO A 222 -33.32 -6.47 9.32
N SER A 223 -33.96 -5.39 9.76
CA SER A 223 -34.99 -5.43 10.80
C SER A 223 -35.98 -6.54 10.51
N SER A 224 -36.10 -7.51 11.42
CA SER A 224 -36.96 -8.69 11.29
C SER A 224 -38.38 -8.28 10.89
N LYS A 225 -38.81 -8.70 9.69
CA LYS A 225 -40.24 -8.63 9.32
C LYS A 225 -41.00 -9.54 10.29
N LYS A 226 -41.85 -8.93 11.12
CA LYS A 226 -42.79 -9.60 12.03
C LYS A 226 -43.51 -10.74 11.30
N ALA A 227 -43.42 -11.95 11.84
CA ALA A 227 -44.24 -13.08 11.42
C ALA A 227 -45.72 -12.75 11.67
N ARG A 228 -46.52 -12.81 10.62
CA ARG A 228 -47.99 -12.71 10.69
C ARG A 228 -48.52 -14.00 11.31
N VAL A 229 -49.09 -13.90 12.50
CA VAL A 229 -49.80 -15.00 13.19
C VAL A 229 -51.01 -15.40 12.34
N ASP A 230 -51.04 -16.64 11.86
CA ASP A 230 -52.24 -17.24 11.24
C ASP A 230 -53.05 -17.96 12.33
N ASN A 231 -54.19 -17.37 12.68
CA ASN A 231 -55.14 -17.91 13.64
C ASN A 231 -56.22 -18.70 12.89
N ARG A 232 -55.97 -19.97 12.56
CA ARG A 232 -57.05 -20.89 12.18
C ARG A 232 -57.44 -21.78 13.35
N ARG A 233 -58.61 -21.46 13.91
CA ARG A 233 -59.34 -22.26 14.89
C ARG A 233 -59.67 -23.64 14.30
N ARG A 234 -59.41 -24.64 15.12
CA ARG A 234 -60.00 -25.99 15.10
C ARG A 234 -61.50 -25.89 15.37
N ILE A 235 -62.35 -26.38 14.46
CA ILE A 235 -63.50 -27.28 14.70
C ILE A 235 -63.61 -28.18 13.48
#